data_AF-A0A3M3VUN8-F1
#
_entry.id   AF-A0A3M3VUN8-F1
#
_cell.length_a   1.000
_cell.length_b   1.000
_cell.length_c   1.000
_cell.angle_alpha   90.00
_cell.angle_beta   90.00
_cell.angle_gamma   90.00
#
_symmetry.space_group_name_H-M   'P 1'
#
loop_
_entity.id
_entity.type
_entity.pdbx_description
1 polymer ?
#
loop_
_entity_poly.entity_id
_entity_poly.type
_entity_poly.pdbx_seq_one_letter_code
_entity_poly.pdbx_strand_id
1 'polypeptide(L)' 'MHIDLLITDVGLPGGMNGRQMADAGREVRPHLKTLFITGYAENAAIGDEQLGPGMRVLTKPFAIDALAARVQELMSA' A
#
# COMPACT_ATOMS: atom_id res chain seq x y z
N MET A 1 0.29 21.18 -0.28
CA MET A 1 -0.47 20.07 -0.91
C MET A 1 -0.53 18.93 0.09
N HIS A 2 -1.72 18.46 0.44
CA HIS A 2 -1.95 17.40 1.41
C HIS A 2 -2.17 16.07 0.68
N ILE A 3 -1.56 15.00 1.18
CA ILE A 3 -1.69 13.65 0.61
C ILE A 3 -1.96 12.71 1.78
N ASP A 4 -3.17 12.16 1.81
CA ASP A 4 -3.65 11.28 2.89
C ASP A 4 -3.35 9.81 2.64
N LEU A 5 -3.27 9.42 1.36
CA LEU A 5 -3.18 8.03 0.93
C LEU A 5 -2.22 7.87 -0.26
N LEU A 6 -1.30 6.93 -0.14
CA LEU A 6 -0.49 6.39 -1.22
C LEU A 6 -1.03 5.03 -1.64
N ILE A 7 -1.33 4.86 -2.93
CA ILE A 7 -1.64 3.56 -3.53
C ILE A 7 -0.46 3.21 -4.44
N THR A 8 0.19 2.08 -4.22
CA THR A 8 1.41 1.72 -4.96
C THR A 8 1.53 0.22 -5.22
N ASP A 9 2.10 -0.14 -6.37
CA ASP A 9 2.42 -1.53 -6.69
C ASP A 9 3.69 -1.96 -5.97
N VAL A 10 3.76 -3.20 -5.49
CA VAL A 10 4.98 -3.75 -4.89
C VAL A 10 6.01 -4.08 -5.98
N GLY A 11 5.54 -4.64 -7.09
CA GLY A 11 6.35 -5.07 -8.23
C GLY A 11 6.71 -3.97 -9.20
N LEU A 12 6.97 -2.75 -8.72
CA LEU A 12 7.29 -1.62 -9.61
C LEU A 12 8.55 -1.93 -10.45
N PRO A 13 8.47 -1.87 -11.80
CA PRO A 13 9.63 -2.01 -12.66
C PRO A 13 10.57 -0.79 -12.52
N GLY A 14 11.88 -1.00 -12.64
CA GLY A 14 12.86 0.11 -12.62
C GLY A 14 13.64 0.30 -11.31
N GLY A 15 13.59 -0.66 -10.38
CA GLY A 15 14.54 -0.77 -9.26
C GLY A 15 14.08 -0.18 -7.92
N MET A 16 13.04 0.66 -7.90
CA MET A 16 12.37 1.08 -6.67
C MET A 16 11.12 0.21 -6.46
N ASN A 17 11.07 -0.57 -5.38
CA ASN A 17 9.88 -1.30 -4.98
C ASN A 17 8.89 -0.31 -4.31
N GLY A 18 7.57 -0.47 -4.53
CA GLY A 18 6.56 0.40 -3.91
C GLY A 18 6.64 0.45 -2.39
N ARG A 19 7.19 -0.58 -1.74
CA ARG A 19 7.52 -0.56 -0.31
C ARG A 19 8.53 0.54 0.04
N GLN A 20 9.62 0.65 -0.72
CA GLN A 20 10.64 1.68 -0.49
C GLN A 20 10.06 3.08 -0.71
N MET A 21 9.18 3.23 -1.70
CA MET A 21 8.46 4.49 -1.91
C MET A 21 7.56 4.85 -0.73
N ALA A 22 6.83 3.87 -0.19
CA ALA A 22 5.98 4.09 0.98
C ALA A 22 6.79 4.45 2.22
N ASP A 23 7.90 3.76 2.46
CA ASP A 23 8.80 4.02 3.59
C ASP A 23 9.38 5.46 3.48
N ALA A 24 9.94 5.82 2.33
CA ALA A 24 10.45 7.18 2.07
C ALA A 24 9.34 8.25 2.15
N GLY A 25 8.14 7.93 1.66
CA GLY A 25 6.98 8.81 1.77
C GLY A 25 6.59 9.07 3.22
N ARG A 26 6.72 8.08 4.10
CA ARG A 26 6.40 8.17 5.52
C ARG A 26 7.48 8.85 6.36
N GLU A 27 8.74 8.83 5.92
CA GLU A 27 9.78 9.68 6.51
C GLU A 27 9.40 11.17 6.42
N VAL A 28 8.79 11.57 5.30
CA VAL A 28 8.32 12.95 5.09
C VAL A 28 6.91 13.17 5.64
N ARG A 29 6.06 12.13 5.63
CA ARG A 29 4.65 12.18 6.07
C ARG A 29 4.34 11.01 7.01
N PRO A 30 4.61 11.13 8.32
CA PRO A 30 4.49 10.01 9.27
C PRO A 30 3.10 9.34 9.31
N HIS A 31 2.05 10.10 8.97
CA HIS A 31 0.66 9.64 8.94
C HIS A 31 0.16 9.20 7.57
N LEU A 32 1.03 9.16 6.55
CA LEU A 32 0.64 8.75 5.20
C LEU A 32 0.18 7.30 5.23
N LYS A 33 -1.12 7.11 4.97
CA LYS A 33 -1.73 5.80 4.83
C LYS A 33 -1.25 5.19 3.52
N THR A 34 -1.07 3.88 3.49
CA THR A 34 -0.55 3.19 2.32
C THR A 34 -1.37 1.95 1.98
N LEU A 35 -1.81 1.85 0.73
CA LEU A 35 -2.38 0.64 0.16
C LEU A 35 -1.40 0.06 -0.87
N PHE A 36 -0.84 -1.09 -0.57
CA PHE A 36 -0.01 -1.85 -1.49
C PHE A 36 -0.88 -2.71 -2.40
N ILE A 37 -0.59 -2.70 -3.68
CA ILE A 37 -1.18 -3.57 -4.68
C ILE A 37 -0.12 -4.60 -5.07
N THR A 38 -0.43 -5.90 -4.96
CA THR A 38 0.60 -6.96 -5.10
C THR A 38 0.05 -8.19 -5.84
N GLY A 39 0.88 -8.91 -6.59
CA GLY A 39 0.53 -10.23 -7.13
C GLY A 39 0.62 -11.33 -6.07
N TYR A 40 0.19 -12.55 -6.41
CA TYR A 40 0.22 -13.70 -5.50
C TYR A 40 1.62 -14.03 -4.95
N ALA A 41 2.65 -14.01 -5.82
CA ALA A 41 4.02 -14.31 -5.42
C ALA A 41 4.65 -13.21 -4.54
N GLU A 42 4.29 -11.97 -4.81
CA GLU A 42 4.81 -10.78 -4.12
C GLU A 42 4.11 -10.55 -2.77
N ASN A 43 2.87 -11.03 -2.62
CA ASN A 43 2.14 -10.99 -1.36
C ASN A 43 2.87 -11.79 -0.26
N ALA A 44 3.51 -12.90 -0.62
CA ALA A 44 4.33 -13.68 0.32
C ALA A 44 5.57 -12.90 0.81
N ALA A 45 6.04 -11.92 0.03
CA ALA A 45 7.17 -11.06 0.41
C ALA A 45 6.75 -9.89 1.30
N ILE A 46 5.46 -9.51 1.29
CA ILE A 46 4.87 -8.59 2.25
C ILE A 46 4.06 -9.42 3.25
N GLY A 47 4.73 -10.18 4.10
CA GLY A 47 4.05 -10.86 5.20
C GLY A 47 3.25 -9.84 6.04
N ASP A 48 2.06 -10.23 6.53
CA ASP A 48 1.20 -9.35 7.33
C ASP A 48 1.93 -8.77 8.56
N GLU A 49 2.94 -9.47 9.09
CA GLU A 49 3.80 -9.01 10.20
C GLU A 49 4.67 -7.79 9.83
N GLN A 50 4.88 -7.50 8.54
CA GLN A 50 5.65 -6.35 8.07
C GLN A 50 4.80 -5.09 7.79
N LEU A 51 3.47 -5.16 7.97
CA LEU A 51 2.57 -4.03 7.77
C LEU A 51 2.42 -3.23 9.07
N GLY A 52 2.94 -2.00 9.06
CA GLY A 52 2.76 -1.07 10.16
C GLY A 52 1.36 -0.43 10.21
N PRO A 53 1.06 0.35 11.25
CA PRO A 53 -0.19 1.09 11.37
C PRO A 53 -0.48 1.97 10.14
N GLY A 54 -1.71 1.89 9.63
CA GLY A 54 -2.14 2.63 8.44
C GLY A 54 -1.63 2.05 7.11
N MET A 55 -1.09 0.82 7.11
CA MET A 55 -0.72 0.09 5.89
C MET A 55 -1.67 -1.08 5.65
N ARG A 56 -2.03 -1.30 4.38
CA ARG A 56 -2.86 -2.43 3.93
C ARG A 56 -2.33 -2.96 2.60
N VAL A 57 -2.73 -4.18 2.27
CA VAL A 57 -2.43 -4.84 1.00
C VAL A 57 -3.73 -5.22 0.28
N LEU A 58 -3.72 -5.14 -1.04
CA LEU A 58 -4.74 -5.65 -1.94
C LEU A 58 -4.08 -6.52 -3.01
N THR A 59 -4.42 -7.81 -3.00
CA THR A 59 -3.84 -8.80 -3.93
C THR A 59 -4.56 -8.77 -5.28
N LYS A 60 -3.81 -8.85 -6.39
CA LYS A 60 -4.35 -9.02 -7.74
C LYS A 60 -4.73 -10.49 -8.02
N PRO A 61 -5.78 -10.74 -8.82
CA PRO A 61 -6.73 -9.76 -9.35
C PRO A 61 -7.74 -9.33 -8.27
N PHE A 62 -8.22 -8.10 -8.34
CA PHE A 62 -9.25 -7.58 -7.44
C PHE A 62 -10.36 -6.88 -8.23
N ALA A 63 -11.57 -6.90 -7.68
CA ALA A 63 -12.68 -6.09 -8.17
C ALA A 63 -12.51 -4.63 -7.75
N ILE A 64 -13.05 -3.68 -8.52
CA ILE A 64 -13.03 -2.25 -8.18
C ILE A 64 -13.70 -1.98 -6.83
N ASP A 65 -14.78 -2.68 -6.51
CA ASP A 65 -15.46 -2.54 -5.22
C ASP A 65 -14.56 -2.94 -4.05
N ALA A 66 -13.68 -3.92 -4.24
CA ALA A 66 -12.70 -4.30 -3.23
C ALA A 66 -11.66 -3.19 -3.01
N LEU A 67 -11.19 -2.53 -4.08
CA LEU A 67 -10.32 -1.37 -3.97
C LEU A 67 -11.01 -0.22 -3.22
N ALA A 68 -12.26 0.10 -3.60
CA ALA A 68 -13.04 1.17 -2.97
C ALA A 68 -13.24 0.90 -1.47
N ALA A 69 -13.60 -0.33 -1.09
CA ALA A 69 -13.74 -0.72 0.31
C ALA A 69 -12.45 -0.52 1.11
N ARG A 70 -11.29 -0.94 0.56
CA ARG A 70 -9.99 -0.77 1.25
C ARG A 70 -9.58 0.69 1.39
N VAL A 71 -9.87 1.51 0.40
CA VAL A 71 -9.66 2.96 0.48
C VAL A 71 -10.55 3.56 1.57
N GLN A 72 -11.83 3.21 1.61
CA GLN A 72 -12.76 3.69 2.64
C GLN A 72 -12.36 3.27 4.05
N GLU A 73 -11.96 2.01 4.24
CA GLU A 73 -11.44 1.49 5.51
C GLU A 73 -10.22 2.29 5.97
N LEU A 74 -9.25 2.53 5.08
CA LEU A 74 -8.08 3.33 5.39
C LEU A 74 -8.46 4.78 5.73
N MET A 75 -9.40 5.39 5.01
CA MET A 75 -9.74 6.79 5.21
C MET A 75 -10.63 7.05 6.43
N SER A 76 -11.39 6.05 6.88
CA SER A 76 -12.29 6.16 8.03
C SER A 76 -11.63 5.78 9.36
N ALA A 77 -10.45 5.15 9.31
CA ALA A 77 -9.66 4.75 10.47
C ALA A 77 -8.75 5.86 11.03
#